data_AF-A0A1H2I1I8-F1
#
_entry.id   AF-A0A1H2I1I8-F1
#
_cell.length_a   1.000
_cell.length_b   1.000
_cell.length_c   1.000
_cell.angle_alpha   90.00
_cell.angle_beta   90.00
_cell.angle_gamma   90.00
#
_symmetry.space_group_name_H-M   'P 1'
#
loop_
_entity.id
_entity.type
_entity.pdbx_description
1 polymer ?
#
loop_
_entity_poly.entity_id
_entity_poly.type
_entity_poly.pdbx_seq_one_letter_code
_entity_poly.pdbx_strand_id
1 'polypeptide(L)'
;MEDKINIPVRMGKSPDFDAWFTSFFLKNHIDPFAYPTKVGSREQVEFMVYPENGERYYPCSDKMFNAIMSRKYPPHLKNHYEQVFDKIIALIDELIDSEYNKQFLKTLVKIKYDDEIRTGLLIPSRLEKRLYTIFLSRTHIENPYSAEKRATNKKIKKFLNSETFKKALNQIGDSVQTIEDLTLVELREKIKAIEFQRLLTLVAQDNLWTHENPKIPPLAQIKEIFKTPIRGNGFSKLLQILQAKKQKILWLADESGEIIVDLTIIKFMAELGHAVIFAVKEAPFFKKVCLADTRTDPILVKEFETAHFIHEKTISKNNLVKLLKHDKNIYVVSDGTSEDLNLLLVSTTFSRIFKEVDCVVSRGETQKKRLIDSHFQFTQDIINISLEKKALTVTYKPRHPDFIQFSHEQLEEVANKIIDEMKTARKKGMTVMFYSGIIGSIPGKIDVAKKIMSTFIDHLYQQSADLFIINPSKYYEPGMDADDLMYMWEIVQRSTYIDIWRFQTSDDISESFSLLNKKVPPEWIGKDSTYSTGCTKEMRIARDVQKKNPEMQLIGPSWDKFMRRNEYGVGSMYDQRLADS
;
A
#
# COMPACT_ATOMS: atom_id res chain seq x y z
N MET A 1 -18.50 -30.04 -7.60
CA MET A 1 -18.55 -30.49 -6.19
C MET A 1 -18.33 -29.23 -5.36
N GLU A 2 -19.45 -28.66 -4.94
CA GLU A 2 -19.66 -27.52 -4.02
C GLU A 2 -18.59 -26.41 -4.00
N ASP A 3 -18.91 -25.34 -4.74
CA ASP A 3 -18.53 -23.97 -4.37
C ASP A 3 -19.08 -23.68 -2.97
N LYS A 4 -18.32 -24.06 -1.94
CA LYS A 4 -18.52 -23.47 -0.61
C LYS A 4 -18.14 -22.02 -0.73
N ILE A 5 -19.16 -21.16 -0.84
CA ILE A 5 -19.08 -19.72 -0.59
C ILE A 5 -18.24 -19.56 0.67
N ASN A 6 -17.05 -19.00 0.51
CA ASN A 6 -16.08 -18.92 1.58
C ASN A 6 -16.61 -17.92 2.60
N ILE A 7 -17.00 -18.41 3.77
CA ILE A 7 -17.66 -17.57 4.78
C ILE A 7 -16.56 -16.75 5.48
N PRO A 8 -16.74 -15.42 5.60
CA PRO A 8 -16.00 -14.56 6.52
C PRO A 8 -15.55 -15.24 7.80
N VAL A 9 -14.25 -15.20 8.10
CA VAL A 9 -13.74 -15.78 9.35
C VAL A 9 -14.12 -14.87 10.52
N ARG A 10 -15.21 -15.22 11.23
CA ARG A 10 -15.70 -14.48 12.40
C ARG A 10 -15.19 -15.09 13.70
N MET A 11 -14.29 -14.37 14.36
CA MET A 11 -13.80 -14.67 15.70
C MET A 11 -14.92 -14.60 16.75
N GLY A 12 -14.77 -15.30 17.87
CA GLY A 12 -15.68 -15.27 19.01
C GLY A 12 -16.77 -16.34 19.00
N LYS A 13 -16.79 -17.23 17.99
CA LYS A 13 -17.76 -18.33 17.91
C LYS A 13 -17.23 -19.65 18.46
N SER A 14 -15.92 -19.91 18.33
CA SER A 14 -15.30 -21.19 18.69
C SER A 14 -13.89 -20.96 19.23
N PRO A 15 -13.67 -21.09 20.55
CA PRO A 15 -12.35 -20.85 21.16
C PRO A 15 -11.22 -21.65 20.51
N ASP A 16 -11.46 -22.91 20.16
CA ASP A 16 -10.45 -23.78 19.52
C ASP A 16 -10.08 -23.33 18.10
N PHE A 17 -11.05 -22.74 17.39
CA PHE A 17 -10.80 -22.21 16.06
C PHE A 17 -10.07 -20.87 16.17
N ASP A 18 -10.52 -20.00 17.07
CA ASP A 18 -9.93 -18.69 17.33
C ASP A 18 -8.46 -18.82 17.78
N ALA A 19 -8.16 -19.79 18.66
CA ALA A 19 -6.80 -20.12 19.09
C ALA A 19 -5.92 -20.59 17.92
N TRP A 20 -6.47 -21.43 17.03
CA TRP A 20 -5.74 -21.92 15.86
C TRP A 20 -5.49 -20.84 14.81
N PHE A 21 -6.50 -20.00 14.56
CA PHE A 21 -6.36 -18.84 13.69
C PHE A 21 -5.35 -17.84 14.27
N THR A 22 -5.37 -17.61 15.58
CA THR A 22 -4.35 -16.78 16.25
C THR A 22 -2.95 -17.39 16.11
N SER A 23 -2.83 -18.71 16.30
CA SER A 23 -1.57 -19.44 16.10
C SER A 23 -1.06 -19.34 14.67
N PHE A 24 -1.95 -19.32 13.67
CA PHE A 24 -1.59 -19.06 12.27
C PHE A 24 -0.88 -17.70 12.10
N PHE A 25 -1.42 -16.61 12.65
CA PHE A 25 -0.79 -15.29 12.56
C PHE A 25 0.56 -15.23 13.29
N LEU A 26 0.62 -15.80 14.51
CA LEU A 26 1.85 -15.88 15.29
C LEU A 26 2.92 -16.70 14.58
N LYS A 27 2.59 -17.91 14.13
CA LYS A 27 3.53 -18.82 13.47
C LYS A 27 4.06 -18.22 12.17
N ASN A 28 3.29 -17.39 11.47
CA ASN A 28 3.72 -16.71 10.24
C ASN A 28 4.47 -15.38 10.48
N HIS A 29 4.59 -14.92 11.73
CA HIS A 29 5.13 -13.61 12.10
C HIS A 29 4.41 -12.46 11.39
N ILE A 30 3.08 -12.51 11.38
CA ILE A 30 2.21 -11.51 10.74
C ILE A 30 1.14 -10.98 11.72
N ASP A 31 1.37 -11.17 13.02
CA ASP A 31 0.49 -10.66 14.07
C ASP A 31 0.96 -9.25 14.51
N PRO A 32 0.17 -8.16 14.31
CA PRO A 32 0.52 -6.81 14.76
C PRO A 32 0.69 -6.64 16.28
N PHE A 33 0.09 -7.50 17.12
CA PHE A 33 0.27 -7.39 18.57
C PHE A 33 1.60 -8.01 19.01
N ALA A 34 2.01 -9.11 18.39
CA ALA A 34 3.29 -9.74 18.68
C ALA A 34 4.47 -9.05 17.98
N TYR A 35 4.25 -8.41 16.81
CA TYR A 35 5.30 -7.82 15.98
C TYR A 35 4.96 -6.39 15.50
N PRO A 36 4.68 -5.43 16.42
CA PRO A 36 4.16 -4.10 16.08
C PRO A 36 5.12 -3.23 15.24
N THR A 37 6.43 -3.48 15.29
CA THR A 37 7.44 -2.74 14.50
C THR A 37 7.63 -3.27 13.09
N LYS A 38 7.10 -4.46 12.78
CA LYS A 38 7.27 -5.14 11.49
C LYS A 38 5.97 -5.35 10.74
N VAL A 39 4.87 -5.46 11.48
CA VAL A 39 3.55 -5.76 10.93
C VAL A 39 2.68 -4.52 11.06
N GLY A 40 2.13 -4.07 9.93
CA GLY A 40 1.20 -2.96 9.89
C GLY A 40 0.00 -3.18 10.81
N SER A 41 -0.43 -2.10 11.47
CA SER A 41 -1.64 -2.13 12.28
C SER A 41 -2.87 -2.41 11.40
N ARG A 42 -4.02 -2.68 12.04
CA ARG A 42 -5.27 -2.87 11.32
C ARG A 42 -5.58 -1.67 10.43
N GLU A 43 -5.38 -0.48 10.95
CA GLU A 43 -5.69 0.79 10.29
C GLU A 43 -4.76 1.06 9.09
N GLN A 44 -3.48 0.67 9.20
CA GLN A 44 -2.57 0.70 8.04
C GLN A 44 -3.01 -0.28 6.94
N VAL A 45 -3.47 -1.48 7.32
CA VAL A 45 -3.94 -2.49 6.37
C VAL A 45 -5.23 -2.02 5.68
N GLU A 46 -6.08 -1.30 6.41
CA GLU A 46 -7.32 -0.69 5.92
C GLU A 46 -7.09 0.38 4.83
N PHE A 47 -5.86 0.87 4.65
CA PHE A 47 -5.50 1.69 3.48
C PHE A 47 -5.56 0.91 2.16
N MET A 48 -5.41 -0.42 2.22
CA MET A 48 -5.25 -1.28 1.06
C MET A 48 -6.38 -2.29 0.93
N VAL A 49 -6.79 -2.87 2.05
CA VAL A 49 -7.81 -3.94 2.12
C VAL A 49 -9.05 -3.36 2.78
N TYR A 50 -10.23 -3.73 2.29
CA TYR A 50 -11.49 -3.41 2.95
C TYR A 50 -11.94 -4.63 3.78
N PRO A 51 -11.72 -4.65 5.11
CA PRO A 51 -12.10 -5.77 5.95
C PRO A 51 -13.61 -5.76 6.23
N GLU A 52 -14.37 -6.45 5.37
CA GLU A 52 -15.79 -6.68 5.62
C GLU A 52 -16.00 -7.32 7.01
N ASN A 53 -16.98 -6.84 7.77
CA ASN A 53 -17.32 -7.39 9.10
C ASN A 53 -16.16 -7.49 10.11
N GLY A 54 -15.10 -6.68 9.95
CA GLY A 54 -13.95 -6.70 10.85
C GLY A 54 -13.04 -7.92 10.69
N GLU A 55 -13.07 -8.57 9.52
CA GLU A 55 -12.19 -9.67 9.19
C GLU A 55 -10.71 -9.29 9.20
N ARG A 56 -9.84 -10.28 9.44
CA ARG A 56 -8.39 -10.09 9.49
C ARG A 56 -7.75 -10.59 8.20
N TYR A 57 -7.12 -9.68 7.46
CA TYR A 57 -6.44 -9.99 6.21
C TYR A 57 -5.31 -11.02 6.40
N TYR A 58 -5.14 -11.91 5.42
CA TYR A 58 -4.01 -12.84 5.33
C TYR A 58 -3.46 -12.92 3.89
N PRO A 59 -2.12 -13.06 3.70
CA PRO A 59 -1.47 -12.88 2.40
C PRO A 59 -1.38 -14.19 1.58
N CYS A 60 -2.51 -14.90 1.39
CA CYS A 60 -2.57 -16.09 0.54
C CYS A 60 -3.97 -16.28 -0.06
N SER A 61 -4.09 -17.17 -1.05
CA SER A 61 -5.38 -17.49 -1.66
C SER A 61 -6.29 -18.20 -0.66
N ASP A 62 -7.59 -18.11 -0.89
CA ASP A 62 -8.60 -18.77 -0.08
C ASP A 62 -8.42 -20.29 -0.05
N LYS A 63 -8.06 -20.86 -1.20
CA LYS A 63 -7.74 -22.28 -1.30
C LYS A 63 -6.58 -22.67 -0.38
N MET A 64 -5.52 -21.87 -0.33
CA MET A 64 -4.36 -22.11 0.52
C MET A 64 -4.71 -21.91 2.00
N PHE A 65 -5.42 -20.84 2.34
CA PHE A 65 -5.87 -20.58 3.70
C PHE A 65 -6.74 -21.73 4.23
N ASN A 66 -7.73 -22.17 3.46
CA ASN A 66 -8.59 -23.29 3.82
C ASN A 66 -7.83 -24.60 4.00
N ALA A 67 -6.78 -24.83 3.19
CA ALA A 67 -5.91 -25.98 3.33
C ALA A 67 -5.21 -26.03 4.69
N ILE A 68 -4.63 -24.89 5.09
CA ILE A 68 -3.93 -24.71 6.37
C ILE A 68 -4.93 -24.80 7.53
N MET A 69 -6.07 -24.11 7.43
CA MET A 69 -7.09 -24.11 8.48
C MET A 69 -7.78 -25.45 8.66
N SER A 70 -7.82 -26.31 7.63
CA SER A 70 -8.43 -27.64 7.71
C SER A 70 -7.77 -28.58 8.72
N ARG A 71 -6.51 -28.33 9.11
CA ARG A 71 -5.65 -29.22 9.92
C ARG A 71 -5.42 -30.62 9.33
N LYS A 72 -5.87 -30.87 8.10
CA LYS A 72 -5.80 -32.20 7.44
C LYS A 72 -4.55 -32.40 6.59
N TYR A 73 -3.73 -31.35 6.41
CA TYR A 73 -2.55 -31.40 5.53
C TYR A 73 -2.84 -31.99 4.15
N PRO A 74 -3.73 -31.35 3.37
CA PRO A 74 -4.12 -31.88 2.08
C PRO A 74 -2.90 -31.97 1.14
N PRO A 75 -2.91 -32.91 0.16
CA PRO A 75 -1.77 -33.13 -0.74
C PRO A 75 -1.26 -31.85 -1.41
N HIS A 76 -2.17 -30.96 -1.82
CA HIS A 76 -1.77 -29.71 -2.46
C HIS A 76 -0.94 -28.79 -1.55
N LEU A 77 -1.17 -28.78 -0.23
CA LEU A 77 -0.35 -28.00 0.72
C LEU A 77 1.05 -28.60 0.85
N LYS A 78 1.13 -29.94 0.95
CA LYS A 78 2.41 -30.67 0.99
C LYS A 78 3.24 -30.41 -0.26
N ASN A 79 2.63 -30.51 -1.44
CA ASN A 79 3.30 -30.24 -2.70
C ASN A 79 3.86 -28.81 -2.76
N HIS A 80 3.16 -27.80 -2.22
CA HIS A 80 3.69 -26.43 -2.18
C HIS A 80 4.88 -26.30 -1.22
N TYR A 81 4.87 -27.00 -0.08
CA TYR A 81 6.04 -27.05 0.80
C TYR A 81 7.23 -27.74 0.13
N GLU A 82 7.02 -28.88 -0.53
CA GLU A 82 8.07 -29.59 -1.28
C GLU A 82 8.66 -28.72 -2.38
N GLN A 83 7.82 -28.04 -3.17
CA GLN A 83 8.29 -27.09 -4.19
C GLN A 83 9.18 -25.98 -3.61
N VAL A 84 8.82 -25.44 -2.44
CA VAL A 84 9.64 -24.44 -1.74
C VAL A 84 10.98 -25.04 -1.31
N PHE A 85 10.98 -26.25 -0.78
CA PHE A 85 12.20 -26.95 -0.39
C PHE A 85 13.11 -27.20 -1.60
N ASP A 86 12.59 -27.81 -2.66
CA ASP A 86 13.33 -28.14 -3.88
C ASP A 86 13.95 -26.89 -4.51
N LYS A 87 13.22 -25.76 -4.51
CA LYS A 87 13.72 -24.48 -5.01
C LYS A 87 14.95 -23.99 -4.23
N ILE A 88 14.96 -24.14 -2.90
CA ILE A 88 16.11 -23.75 -2.07
C ILE A 88 17.28 -24.73 -2.24
N ILE A 89 17.00 -26.02 -2.39
CA ILE A 89 18.04 -27.02 -2.65
C ILE A 89 18.71 -26.76 -4.01
N ALA A 90 17.94 -26.49 -5.06
CA ALA A 90 18.46 -26.12 -6.36
C ALA A 90 19.36 -24.87 -6.30
N LEU A 91 18.94 -23.84 -5.55
CA LEU A 91 19.75 -22.64 -5.31
C LEU A 91 21.11 -22.96 -4.66
N ILE A 92 21.13 -23.86 -3.68
CA ILE A 92 22.37 -24.30 -3.01
C ILE A 92 23.25 -25.07 -4.00
N ASP A 93 22.66 -25.95 -4.80
CA ASP A 93 23.40 -26.75 -5.78
C ASP A 93 24.03 -25.90 -6.89
N GLU A 94 23.33 -24.85 -7.31
CA GLU A 94 23.76 -23.95 -8.38
C GLU A 94 24.89 -23.00 -7.93
N LEU A 95 24.83 -22.47 -6.70
CA LEU A 95 25.67 -21.34 -6.28
C LEU A 95 26.79 -21.67 -5.30
N ILE A 96 26.82 -22.89 -4.74
CA ILE A 96 27.80 -23.27 -3.72
C ILE A 96 28.76 -24.31 -4.30
N ASP A 97 30.01 -23.91 -4.53
CA ASP A 97 31.03 -24.78 -5.11
C ASP A 97 31.56 -25.83 -4.11
N SER A 98 31.69 -25.46 -2.84
CA SER A 98 32.25 -26.35 -1.81
C SER A 98 31.26 -27.45 -1.44
N GLU A 99 31.63 -28.71 -1.68
CA GLU A 99 30.82 -29.88 -1.33
C GLU A 99 30.50 -29.95 0.18
N TYR A 100 31.44 -29.59 1.06
CA TYR A 100 31.17 -29.52 2.50
C TYR A 100 30.10 -28.47 2.83
N ASN A 101 30.25 -27.25 2.31
CA ASN A 101 29.29 -26.17 2.58
C ASN A 101 27.92 -26.48 1.96
N LYS A 102 27.88 -27.09 0.78
CA LYS A 102 26.67 -27.57 0.12
C LYS A 102 25.94 -28.59 1.00
N GLN A 103 26.65 -29.63 1.47
CA GLN A 103 26.06 -30.64 2.35
C GLN A 103 25.61 -30.06 3.69
N PHE A 104 26.39 -29.17 4.28
CA PHE A 104 26.03 -28.46 5.51
C PHE A 104 24.75 -27.65 5.34
N LEU A 105 24.66 -26.82 4.30
CA LEU A 105 23.50 -25.98 4.02
C LEU A 105 22.26 -26.82 3.70
N LYS A 106 22.38 -27.86 2.87
CA LYS A 106 21.27 -28.79 2.59
C LYS A 106 20.73 -29.43 3.86
N THR A 107 21.63 -29.91 4.72
CA THR A 107 21.26 -30.52 6.00
C THR A 107 20.56 -29.50 6.91
N LEU A 108 21.11 -28.29 7.04
CA LEU A 108 20.53 -27.21 7.84
C LEU A 108 19.13 -26.81 7.33
N VAL A 109 18.98 -26.62 6.02
CA VAL A 109 17.71 -26.28 5.38
C VAL A 109 16.70 -27.40 5.58
N LYS A 110 17.11 -28.67 5.47
CA LYS A 110 16.23 -29.82 5.71
C LYS A 110 15.72 -29.87 7.15
N ILE A 111 16.61 -29.71 8.13
CA ILE A 111 16.23 -29.65 9.55
C ILE A 111 15.22 -28.52 9.80
N LYS A 112 15.47 -27.34 9.23
CA LYS A 112 14.55 -26.19 9.41
C LYS A 112 13.24 -26.36 8.68
N TYR A 113 13.26 -26.93 7.49
CA TYR A 113 12.05 -27.26 6.73
C TYR A 113 11.15 -28.21 7.53
N ASP A 114 11.70 -29.33 8.02
CA ASP A 114 10.92 -30.35 8.73
C ASP A 114 10.31 -29.80 10.04
N ASP A 115 11.03 -28.95 10.78
CA ASP A 115 10.51 -28.30 11.99
C ASP A 115 9.39 -27.28 11.69
N GLU A 116 9.55 -26.49 10.63
CA GLU A 116 8.63 -25.40 10.30
C GLU A 116 7.27 -25.90 9.78
N ILE A 117 7.26 -27.00 9.01
CA ILE A 117 6.02 -27.55 8.45
C ILE A 117 5.27 -28.48 9.42
N ARG A 118 5.87 -28.83 10.57
CA ARG A 118 5.31 -29.80 11.54
C ARG A 118 3.90 -29.47 12.03
N THR A 119 3.53 -28.19 12.07
CA THR A 119 2.17 -27.75 12.47
C THR A 119 1.25 -27.42 11.29
N GLY A 120 1.80 -27.19 10.10
CA GLY A 120 1.02 -26.98 8.87
C GLY A 120 0.36 -25.61 8.83
N LEU A 121 0.71 -24.76 9.79
CA LEU A 121 0.22 -23.40 9.96
C LEU A 121 0.97 -22.40 9.06
N LEU A 122 2.16 -22.75 8.59
CA LEU A 122 3.01 -21.81 7.87
C LEU A 122 2.52 -21.65 6.43
N ILE A 123 2.37 -20.41 5.97
CA ILE A 123 2.08 -20.12 4.56
C ILE A 123 3.33 -20.51 3.74
N PRO A 124 3.20 -21.25 2.61
CA PRO A 124 4.37 -21.66 1.82
C PRO A 124 5.32 -20.53 1.44
N SER A 125 4.81 -19.33 1.08
CA SER A 125 5.68 -18.19 0.77
C SER A 125 6.44 -17.64 1.99
N ARG A 126 5.90 -17.83 3.21
CA ARG A 126 6.59 -17.47 4.46
C ARG A 126 7.67 -18.49 4.80
N LEU A 127 7.44 -19.78 4.50
CA LEU A 127 8.49 -20.80 4.55
C LEU A 127 9.63 -20.46 3.58
N GLU A 128 9.30 -20.13 2.33
CA GLU A 128 10.26 -19.75 1.31
C GLU A 128 11.13 -18.57 1.76
N LYS A 129 10.50 -17.52 2.30
CA LYS A 129 11.22 -16.39 2.87
C LYS A 129 12.22 -16.81 3.95
N ARG A 130 11.82 -17.67 4.90
CA ARG A 130 12.69 -18.10 6.00
C ARG A 130 13.88 -18.91 5.51
N LEU A 131 13.64 -19.89 4.64
CA LEU A 131 14.70 -20.74 4.11
C LEU A 131 15.67 -19.95 3.22
N TYR A 132 15.14 -19.04 2.40
CA TYR A 132 15.97 -18.12 1.61
C TYR A 132 16.81 -17.19 2.49
N THR A 133 16.24 -16.65 3.58
CA THR A 133 17.01 -15.85 4.55
C THR A 133 18.12 -16.67 5.22
N ILE A 134 17.89 -17.94 5.53
CA ILE A 134 18.95 -18.82 6.05
C ILE A 134 20.08 -18.93 5.03
N PHE A 135 19.75 -19.21 3.76
CA PHE A 135 20.75 -19.27 2.68
C PHE A 135 21.58 -17.98 2.63
N LEU A 136 20.96 -16.80 2.49
CA LEU A 136 21.67 -15.53 2.41
C LEU A 136 22.55 -15.27 3.64
N SER A 137 22.02 -15.53 4.84
CA SER A 137 22.74 -15.26 6.09
C SER A 137 23.96 -16.15 6.31
N ARG A 138 23.99 -17.34 5.70
CA ARG A 138 25.08 -18.32 5.86
C ARG A 138 26.11 -18.26 4.75
N THR A 139 25.71 -17.77 3.56
CA THR A 139 26.61 -17.68 2.40
C THR A 139 27.20 -16.29 2.24
N HIS A 140 26.59 -15.26 2.84
CA HIS A 140 26.92 -13.85 2.64
C HIS A 140 26.83 -13.39 1.18
N ILE A 141 26.13 -14.17 0.33
CA ILE A 141 25.82 -13.78 -1.05
C ILE A 141 24.65 -12.78 -0.98
N GLU A 142 24.92 -11.50 -1.24
CA GLU A 142 23.91 -10.44 -1.09
C GLU A 142 22.76 -10.55 -2.11
N ASN A 143 23.07 -10.79 -3.38
CA ASN A 143 22.10 -10.87 -4.48
C ASN A 143 22.42 -12.05 -5.42
N PRO A 144 21.95 -13.26 -5.09
CA PRO A 144 22.28 -14.51 -5.79
C PRO A 144 22.07 -14.46 -7.30
N TYR A 145 21.00 -13.81 -7.75
CA TYR A 145 20.61 -13.78 -9.16
C TYR A 145 21.04 -12.51 -9.91
N SER A 146 21.89 -11.65 -9.31
CA SER A 146 22.25 -10.35 -9.91
C SER A 146 22.79 -10.43 -11.34
N ALA A 147 23.62 -11.44 -11.66
CA ALA A 147 24.16 -11.63 -13.00
C ALA A 147 23.08 -12.08 -14.01
N GLU A 148 22.24 -13.04 -13.63
CA GLU A 148 21.14 -13.54 -14.46
C GLU A 148 20.11 -12.43 -14.75
N LYS A 149 19.75 -11.64 -13.72
CA LYS A 149 18.85 -10.49 -13.84
C LYS A 149 19.36 -9.50 -14.91
N ARG A 150 20.63 -9.09 -14.81
CA ARG A 150 21.27 -8.17 -15.76
C ARG A 150 21.33 -8.74 -17.18
N ALA A 151 21.68 -10.02 -17.31
CA ALA A 151 21.74 -10.69 -18.60
C ALA A 151 20.37 -10.72 -19.28
N THR A 152 19.32 -11.04 -18.53
CA THR A 152 17.94 -11.10 -19.03
C THR A 152 17.43 -9.71 -19.44
N ASN A 153 17.62 -8.69 -18.59
CA ASN A 153 17.29 -7.30 -18.91
C ASN A 153 17.97 -6.84 -20.21
N LYS A 154 19.25 -7.21 -20.41
CA LYS A 154 20.01 -6.90 -21.63
C LYS A 154 19.46 -7.55 -22.89
N LYS A 155 19.06 -8.82 -22.81
CA LYS A 155 18.46 -9.53 -23.94
C LYS A 155 17.16 -8.86 -24.38
N ILE A 156 16.26 -8.57 -23.43
CA ILE A 156 14.96 -7.97 -23.73
C ILE A 156 15.11 -6.56 -24.27
N LYS A 157 15.97 -5.74 -23.67
CA LYS A 157 16.21 -4.38 -24.17
C LYS A 157 16.79 -4.38 -25.59
N LYS A 158 17.67 -5.33 -25.92
CA LYS A 158 18.19 -5.50 -27.28
C LYS A 158 17.06 -5.83 -28.28
N PHE A 159 16.13 -6.71 -27.91
CA PHE A 159 14.97 -7.04 -28.75
C PHE A 159 14.06 -5.82 -28.98
N LEU A 160 13.66 -5.11 -27.92
CA LEU A 160 12.78 -3.94 -28.02
C LEU A 160 13.41 -2.79 -28.82
N ASN A 161 14.75 -2.68 -28.81
CA ASN A 161 15.47 -1.70 -29.62
C ASN A 161 15.68 -2.12 -31.08
N SER A 162 15.40 -3.37 -31.44
CA SER A 162 15.63 -3.88 -32.79
C SER A 162 14.73 -3.21 -33.84
N GLU A 163 15.27 -3.04 -35.05
CA GLU A 163 14.48 -2.50 -36.17
C GLU A 163 13.28 -3.39 -36.51
N THR A 164 13.44 -4.71 -36.42
CA THR A 164 12.37 -5.68 -36.70
C THR A 164 11.19 -5.47 -35.78
N PHE A 165 11.43 -5.29 -34.48
CA PHE A 165 10.38 -5.01 -33.50
C PHE A 165 9.72 -3.65 -33.77
N LYS A 166 10.50 -2.59 -33.97
CA LYS A 166 9.98 -1.24 -34.25
C LYS A 166 9.13 -1.20 -35.52
N LYS A 167 9.57 -1.88 -36.59
CA LYS A 167 8.80 -2.04 -37.83
C LYS A 167 7.48 -2.79 -37.58
N ALA A 168 7.50 -3.87 -36.79
CA ALA A 168 6.30 -4.62 -36.45
C ALA A 168 5.30 -3.77 -35.65
N LEU A 169 5.79 -3.05 -34.63
CA LEU A 169 4.97 -2.24 -33.73
C LEU A 169 4.27 -1.10 -34.47
N ASN A 170 4.99 -0.43 -35.38
CA ASN A 170 4.49 0.73 -36.13
C ASN A 170 3.69 0.37 -37.38
N GLN A 171 3.59 -0.90 -37.76
CA GLN A 171 2.83 -1.28 -38.94
C GLN A 171 1.31 -1.23 -38.66
N ILE A 172 0.60 -0.42 -39.43
CA ILE A 172 -0.85 -0.45 -39.56
C ILE A 172 -1.16 -1.74 -40.35
N GLY A 173 -1.50 -2.81 -39.65
CA GLY A 173 -1.95 -4.07 -40.27
C GLY A 173 -3.45 -4.08 -40.47
N ASP A 174 -4.03 -5.26 -40.67
CA ASP A 174 -5.49 -5.48 -40.81
C ASP A 174 -6.29 -5.19 -39.52
N SER A 175 -5.68 -4.58 -38.49
CA SER A 175 -6.30 -4.24 -37.21
C SER A 175 -7.19 -2.99 -37.28
N VAL A 176 -7.11 -2.23 -38.38
CA VAL A 176 -7.91 -1.02 -38.62
C VAL A 176 -8.69 -1.20 -39.94
N GLN A 177 -9.71 -2.05 -39.92
CA GLN A 177 -10.48 -2.42 -41.14
C GLN A 177 -11.44 -1.35 -41.64
N THR A 178 -11.82 -0.39 -40.80
CA THR A 178 -12.74 0.71 -41.15
C THR A 178 -12.20 2.01 -40.58
N ILE A 179 -11.47 2.76 -41.43
CA ILE A 179 -10.98 4.11 -41.13
C ILE A 179 -12.02 5.15 -41.55
N GLU A 180 -12.86 4.82 -42.53
CA GLU A 180 -13.78 5.73 -43.22
C GLU A 180 -14.86 6.31 -42.30
N ASP A 181 -15.24 5.60 -41.24
CA ASP A 181 -16.27 6.02 -40.28
C ASP A 181 -15.70 6.64 -38.98
N LEU A 182 -14.38 6.76 -38.84
CA LEU A 182 -13.75 7.26 -37.62
C LEU A 182 -13.33 8.72 -37.73
N THR A 183 -13.62 9.52 -36.70
CA THR A 183 -13.02 10.84 -36.54
C THR A 183 -11.51 10.73 -36.30
N LEU A 184 -10.77 11.82 -36.55
CA LEU A 184 -9.33 11.88 -36.28
C LEU A 184 -8.99 11.61 -34.80
N VAL A 185 -9.89 11.95 -33.88
CA VAL A 185 -9.70 11.70 -32.45
C VAL A 185 -9.84 10.22 -32.16
N GLU A 186 -10.92 9.58 -32.62
CA GLU A 186 -11.17 8.15 -32.43
C GLU A 186 -10.09 7.29 -33.10
N LEU A 187 -9.59 7.70 -34.27
CA LEU A 187 -8.48 7.02 -34.92
C LEU A 187 -7.21 7.06 -34.07
N ARG A 188 -6.87 8.21 -33.47
CA ARG A 188 -5.71 8.33 -32.56
C ARG A 188 -5.86 7.47 -31.31
N GLU A 189 -7.05 7.43 -30.73
CA GLU A 189 -7.34 6.58 -29.57
C GLU A 189 -7.24 5.10 -29.91
N LYS A 190 -7.76 4.69 -31.07
CA LYS A 190 -7.67 3.30 -31.55
C LYS A 190 -6.23 2.88 -31.83
N ILE A 191 -5.40 3.77 -32.40
CA ILE A 191 -3.96 3.52 -32.60
C ILE A 191 -3.28 3.27 -31.25
N LYS A 192 -3.53 4.13 -30.24
CA LYS A 192 -2.98 3.96 -28.89
C LYS A 192 -3.41 2.65 -28.24
N ALA A 193 -4.69 2.27 -28.38
CA ALA A 193 -5.20 1.01 -27.86
C ALA A 193 -4.53 -0.21 -28.52
N ILE A 194 -4.31 -0.17 -29.84
CA ILE A 194 -3.60 -1.21 -30.58
C ILE A 194 -2.14 -1.32 -30.13
N GLU A 195 -1.44 -0.20 -30.01
CA GLU A 195 -0.05 -0.18 -29.54
C GLU A 195 0.05 -0.76 -28.13
N PHE A 196 -0.81 -0.32 -27.22
CA PHE A 196 -0.88 -0.83 -25.86
C PHE A 196 -1.14 -2.34 -25.81
N GLN A 197 -2.11 -2.82 -26.60
CA GLN A 197 -2.40 -4.24 -26.71
C GLN A 197 -1.17 -5.03 -27.17
N ARG A 198 -0.48 -4.55 -28.21
CA ARG A 198 0.73 -5.19 -28.74
C ARG A 198 1.83 -5.26 -27.68
N LEU A 199 2.08 -4.17 -26.96
CA LEU A 199 3.05 -4.16 -25.86
C LEU A 199 2.65 -5.14 -24.75
N LEU A 200 1.36 -5.22 -24.42
CA LEU A 200 0.86 -6.15 -23.41
C LEU A 200 1.06 -7.60 -23.82
N THR A 201 0.91 -7.98 -25.10
CA THR A 201 1.16 -9.36 -25.54
C THR A 201 2.61 -9.84 -25.36
N LEU A 202 3.57 -8.93 -25.27
CA LEU A 202 4.98 -9.26 -25.02
C LEU A 202 5.21 -9.86 -23.64
N VAL A 203 4.32 -9.55 -22.70
CA VAL A 203 4.28 -10.17 -21.37
C VAL A 203 4.20 -11.69 -21.46
N ALA A 204 3.53 -12.21 -22.49
CA ALA A 204 3.26 -13.64 -22.58
C ALA A 204 4.42 -14.47 -23.16
N GLN A 205 5.55 -13.83 -23.43
CA GLN A 205 6.61 -14.40 -24.25
C GLN A 205 7.86 -14.74 -23.45
N ASP A 206 7.72 -15.43 -22.32
CA ASP A 206 8.84 -15.84 -21.46
C ASP A 206 9.93 -16.61 -22.25
N ASN A 207 9.49 -17.43 -23.20
CA ASN A 207 10.35 -18.22 -24.08
C ASN A 207 11.29 -17.40 -24.97
N LEU A 208 10.94 -16.16 -25.31
CA LEU A 208 11.83 -15.29 -26.08
C LEU A 208 13.06 -14.87 -25.27
N TRP A 209 12.96 -14.92 -23.94
CA TRP A 209 13.95 -14.38 -23.02
C TRP A 209 14.80 -15.47 -22.35
N THR A 210 14.28 -16.70 -22.23
CA THR A 210 14.92 -17.81 -21.52
C THR A 210 16.09 -18.46 -22.25
N HIS A 211 16.24 -18.27 -23.56
CA HIS A 211 17.37 -18.86 -24.31
C HIS A 211 18.68 -18.08 -24.11
N GLU A 212 19.83 -18.76 -24.16
CA GLU A 212 21.15 -18.13 -23.95
C GLU A 212 21.51 -17.13 -25.05
N ASN A 213 21.05 -17.34 -26.29
CA ASN A 213 21.24 -16.43 -27.42
C ASN A 213 20.00 -16.42 -28.35
N PRO A 214 18.90 -15.76 -27.97
CA PRO A 214 17.73 -15.68 -28.83
C PRO A 214 18.07 -14.83 -30.05
N LYS A 215 17.95 -15.41 -31.25
CA LYS A 215 17.92 -14.61 -32.48
C LYS A 215 16.69 -13.70 -32.43
N ILE A 216 16.83 -12.47 -32.89
CA ILE A 216 15.69 -11.56 -33.00
C ILE A 216 14.65 -12.24 -33.92
N PRO A 217 13.41 -12.47 -33.43
CA PRO A 217 12.35 -13.07 -34.21
C PRO A 217 12.14 -12.34 -35.55
N PRO A 218 11.89 -13.06 -36.66
CA PRO A 218 11.49 -12.44 -37.92
C PRO A 218 10.20 -11.62 -37.77
N LEU A 219 9.99 -10.66 -38.67
CA LEU A 219 8.83 -9.76 -38.65
C LEU A 219 7.50 -10.53 -38.54
N ALA A 220 7.34 -11.63 -39.29
CA ALA A 220 6.13 -12.45 -39.28
C ALA A 220 5.86 -13.05 -37.89
N GLN A 221 6.89 -13.52 -37.20
CA GLN A 221 6.74 -14.11 -35.87
C GLN A 221 6.34 -13.06 -34.82
N ILE A 222 6.89 -11.84 -34.90
CA ILE A 222 6.48 -10.72 -34.02
C ILE A 222 5.00 -10.36 -34.25
N LYS A 223 4.55 -10.39 -35.50
CA LYS A 223 3.13 -10.15 -35.82
C LYS A 223 2.22 -11.23 -35.25
N GLU A 224 2.64 -12.50 -35.27
CA GLU A 224 1.87 -13.57 -34.62
C GLU A 224 1.82 -13.41 -33.09
N ILE A 225 2.92 -12.97 -32.47
CA ILE A 225 2.92 -12.63 -31.03
C ILE A 225 1.86 -11.55 -30.72
N PHE A 226 1.78 -10.50 -31.54
CA PHE A 226 0.79 -9.43 -31.38
C PHE A 226 -0.68 -9.88 -31.57
N LYS A 227 -0.90 -11.04 -32.19
CA LYS A 227 -2.23 -11.67 -32.32
C LYS A 227 -2.59 -12.56 -31.12
N THR A 228 -1.70 -12.69 -30.14
CA THR A 228 -1.97 -13.49 -28.93
C THR A 228 -3.26 -13.00 -28.27
N PRO A 229 -4.26 -13.88 -28.08
CA PRO A 229 -5.52 -13.48 -27.49
C PRO A 229 -5.32 -13.11 -26.02
N ILE A 230 -5.89 -11.97 -25.62
CA ILE A 230 -5.95 -11.54 -24.23
C ILE A 230 -7.24 -12.08 -23.63
N ARG A 231 -7.12 -12.89 -22.57
CA ARG A 231 -8.26 -13.49 -21.86
C ARG A 231 -8.56 -12.72 -20.57
N GLY A 232 -9.68 -13.08 -19.94
CA GLY A 232 -10.12 -12.51 -18.67
C GLY A 232 -11.04 -11.30 -18.85
N ASN A 233 -11.49 -10.74 -17.72
CA ASN A 233 -12.46 -9.66 -17.64
C ASN A 233 -11.84 -8.26 -17.50
N GLY A 234 -10.51 -8.16 -17.38
CA GLY A 234 -9.85 -6.90 -17.02
C GLY A 234 -9.31 -6.06 -18.17
N PHE A 235 -9.23 -6.61 -19.39
CA PHE A 235 -8.65 -5.87 -20.52
C PHE A 235 -9.46 -4.62 -20.89
N SER A 236 -10.80 -4.70 -20.86
CA SER A 236 -11.68 -3.55 -21.10
C SER A 236 -11.45 -2.43 -20.09
N LYS A 237 -11.35 -2.76 -18.80
CA LYS A 237 -11.04 -1.81 -17.73
C LYS A 237 -9.67 -1.16 -17.92
N LEU A 238 -8.67 -1.94 -18.34
CA LEU A 238 -7.34 -1.43 -18.62
C LEU A 238 -7.34 -0.43 -19.80
N LEU A 239 -8.13 -0.68 -20.84
CA LEU A 239 -8.34 0.27 -21.94
C LEU A 239 -9.09 1.54 -21.50
N GLN A 240 -10.07 1.41 -20.61
CA GLN A 240 -10.75 2.58 -20.02
C GLN A 240 -9.77 3.46 -19.23
N ILE A 241 -8.89 2.84 -18.43
CA ILE A 241 -7.83 3.57 -17.70
C ILE A 241 -6.91 4.30 -18.69
N LEU A 242 -6.54 3.65 -19.80
CA LEU A 242 -5.68 4.25 -20.83
C LEU A 242 -6.32 5.46 -21.52
N GLN A 243 -7.64 5.44 -21.68
CA GLN A 243 -8.41 6.54 -22.29
C GLN A 243 -8.74 7.65 -21.29
N ALA A 244 -8.73 7.34 -19.99
CA ALA A 244 -9.01 8.31 -18.94
C ALA A 244 -7.93 9.40 -18.87
N LYS A 245 -8.31 10.59 -18.41
CA LYS A 245 -7.37 11.69 -18.27
C LYS A 245 -6.58 11.53 -16.96
N LYS A 246 -5.25 11.62 -17.05
CA LYS A 246 -4.30 11.73 -15.91
C LYS A 246 -4.64 10.83 -14.71
N GLN A 247 -4.41 9.53 -14.87
CA GLN A 247 -4.61 8.53 -13.81
C GLN A 247 -3.32 8.29 -13.03
N LYS A 248 -3.44 8.02 -11.73
CA LYS A 248 -2.38 7.55 -10.84
C LYS A 248 -2.44 6.03 -10.71
N ILE A 249 -1.37 5.34 -11.08
CA ILE A 249 -1.37 3.89 -11.20
C ILE A 249 -0.23 3.31 -10.39
N LEU A 250 -0.53 2.43 -9.43
CA LEU A 250 0.49 1.65 -8.72
C LEU A 250 0.80 0.39 -9.53
N TRP A 251 1.99 0.28 -10.09
CA TRP A 251 2.44 -0.90 -10.84
C TRP A 251 3.35 -1.77 -9.97
N LEU A 252 2.89 -2.95 -9.59
CA LEU A 252 3.64 -3.90 -8.78
C LEU A 252 4.52 -4.76 -9.69
N ALA A 253 5.83 -4.49 -9.68
CA ALA A 253 6.80 -5.27 -10.44
C ALA A 253 6.86 -6.73 -9.95
N ASP A 254 7.27 -7.63 -10.83
CA ASP A 254 7.57 -9.02 -10.45
C ASP A 254 9.04 -9.37 -10.72
N GLU A 255 9.33 -10.24 -11.69
CA GLU A 255 10.67 -10.74 -11.96
C GLU A 255 11.46 -9.87 -12.94
N SER A 256 12.79 -9.95 -12.82
CA SER A 256 13.70 -9.29 -13.75
C SER A 256 13.57 -9.89 -15.15
N GLY A 257 13.79 -9.07 -16.15
CA GLY A 257 13.44 -9.36 -17.52
C GLY A 257 12.06 -8.80 -17.86
N GLU A 258 11.00 -9.33 -17.24
CA GLU A 258 9.63 -8.84 -17.45
C GLU A 258 9.51 -7.34 -17.25
N ILE A 259 10.24 -6.79 -16.28
CA ILE A 259 10.19 -5.36 -15.98
C ILE A 259 10.62 -4.46 -17.13
N ILE A 260 11.41 -4.94 -18.09
CA ILE A 260 11.79 -4.11 -19.25
C ILE A 260 10.59 -3.92 -20.19
N VAL A 261 9.75 -4.94 -20.29
CA VAL A 261 8.46 -4.86 -21.00
C VAL A 261 7.52 -3.95 -20.20
N ASP A 262 7.42 -4.15 -18.88
CA ASP A 262 6.61 -3.28 -18.01
C ASP A 262 7.03 -1.82 -18.15
N LEU A 263 8.33 -1.51 -18.12
CA LEU A 263 8.83 -0.13 -18.27
C LEU A 263 8.50 0.47 -19.64
N THR A 264 8.43 -0.34 -20.68
CA THR A 264 8.01 0.12 -22.01
C THR A 264 6.52 0.49 -22.00
N ILE A 265 5.68 -0.33 -21.35
CA ILE A 265 4.25 -0.04 -21.15
C ILE A 265 4.07 1.21 -20.28
N ILE A 266 4.82 1.31 -19.19
CA ILE A 266 4.74 2.44 -18.25
C ILE A 266 5.15 3.74 -18.91
N LYS A 267 6.20 3.74 -19.75
CA LYS A 267 6.62 4.91 -20.53
C LYS A 267 5.54 5.33 -21.51
N PHE A 268 4.93 4.38 -22.21
CA PHE A 268 3.79 4.65 -23.08
C PHE A 268 2.63 5.30 -22.29
N MET A 269 2.28 4.78 -21.10
CA MET A 269 1.26 5.40 -20.25
C MET A 269 1.67 6.79 -19.74
N ALA A 270 2.93 6.98 -19.40
CA ALA A 270 3.47 8.28 -18.98
C ALA A 270 3.43 9.32 -20.11
N GLU A 271 3.64 8.92 -21.37
CA GLU A 271 3.49 9.77 -22.56
C GLU A 271 2.03 10.20 -22.79
N LEU A 272 1.07 9.39 -22.36
CA LEU A 272 -0.35 9.74 -22.34
C LEU A 272 -0.73 10.66 -21.17
N GLY A 273 0.22 10.94 -20.26
CA GLY A 273 0.05 11.84 -19.13
C GLY A 273 -0.43 11.16 -17.84
N HIS A 274 -0.40 9.83 -17.76
CA HIS A 274 -0.63 9.12 -16.51
C HIS A 274 0.60 9.21 -15.59
N ALA A 275 0.36 9.22 -14.28
CA ALA A 275 1.41 9.10 -13.27
C ALA A 275 1.50 7.63 -12.81
N VAL A 276 2.63 6.98 -13.06
CA VAL A 276 2.83 5.58 -12.68
C VAL A 276 3.83 5.48 -11.54
N ILE A 277 3.43 4.84 -10.45
CA ILE A 277 4.27 4.53 -9.31
C ILE A 277 4.70 3.07 -9.43
N PHE A 278 5.96 2.84 -9.75
CA PHE A 278 6.54 1.52 -9.93
C PHE A 278 7.06 0.97 -8.59
N ALA A 279 6.45 -0.10 -8.09
CA ALA A 279 6.83 -0.71 -6.82
C ALA A 279 7.77 -1.91 -7.02
N VAL A 280 8.90 -1.88 -6.31
CA VAL A 280 9.91 -2.95 -6.29
C VAL A 280 10.11 -3.48 -4.87
N LYS A 281 10.88 -4.56 -4.72
CA LYS A 281 11.26 -5.08 -3.40
C LYS A 281 12.30 -4.20 -2.70
N GLU A 282 12.28 -4.21 -1.37
CA GLU A 282 13.29 -3.51 -0.55
C GLU A 282 14.67 -4.14 -0.72
N ALA A 283 14.73 -5.47 -0.73
CA ALA A 283 15.97 -6.22 -0.81
C ALA A 283 15.83 -7.44 -1.74
N PRO A 284 16.95 -8.03 -2.21
CA PRO A 284 16.92 -9.15 -3.13
C PRO A 284 16.04 -10.32 -2.66
N PHE A 285 15.19 -10.81 -3.55
CA PHE A 285 14.36 -12.00 -3.33
C PHE A 285 14.25 -12.80 -4.63
N PHE A 286 15.09 -13.82 -4.76
CA PHE A 286 15.27 -14.57 -6.01
C PHE A 286 15.46 -13.64 -7.23
N LYS A 287 14.66 -13.83 -8.27
CA LYS A 287 14.69 -13.05 -9.52
C LYS A 287 13.84 -11.78 -9.46
N LYS A 288 13.11 -11.55 -8.37
CA LYS A 288 12.32 -10.32 -8.19
C LYS A 288 13.22 -9.09 -8.17
N VAL A 289 12.71 -8.02 -8.75
CA VAL A 289 13.42 -6.74 -8.83
C VAL A 289 13.37 -6.04 -7.48
N CYS A 290 14.51 -5.53 -7.03
CA CYS A 290 14.62 -4.74 -5.82
C CYS A 290 15.29 -3.37 -6.07
N LEU A 291 15.27 -2.50 -5.05
CA LEU A 291 15.92 -1.17 -5.10
C LEU A 291 17.41 -1.22 -5.47
N ALA A 292 18.13 -2.29 -5.11
CA ALA A 292 19.53 -2.42 -5.49
C ALA A 292 19.67 -2.63 -7.00
N ASP A 293 18.77 -3.40 -7.62
CA ASP A 293 18.81 -3.66 -9.06
C ASP A 293 18.59 -2.37 -9.85
N THR A 294 17.67 -1.48 -9.42
CA THR A 294 17.41 -0.20 -10.10
C THR A 294 18.59 0.77 -10.07
N ARG A 295 19.58 0.54 -9.20
CA ARG A 295 20.78 1.38 -9.04
C ARG A 295 22.04 0.74 -9.62
N THR A 296 22.06 -0.58 -9.78
CA THR A 296 23.27 -1.35 -10.14
C THR A 296 23.18 -2.02 -11.51
N ASP A 297 21.98 -2.27 -12.03
CA ASP A 297 21.79 -2.75 -13.40
C ASP A 297 21.89 -1.57 -14.38
N PRO A 298 22.89 -1.54 -15.29
CA PRO A 298 23.09 -0.43 -16.22
C PRO A 298 21.87 -0.12 -17.10
N ILE A 299 21.04 -1.13 -17.40
CA ILE A 299 19.84 -0.96 -18.20
C ILE A 299 18.76 -0.29 -17.37
N LEU A 300 18.52 -0.79 -16.16
CA LEU A 300 17.50 -0.20 -15.28
C LEU A 300 17.86 1.23 -14.89
N VAL A 301 19.13 1.49 -14.57
CA VAL A 301 19.62 2.84 -14.29
C VAL A 301 19.26 3.80 -15.44
N LYS A 302 19.47 3.37 -16.68
CA LYS A 302 19.09 4.15 -17.87
C LYS A 302 17.58 4.25 -18.05
N GLU A 303 16.83 3.17 -17.83
CA GLU A 303 15.37 3.20 -17.99
C GLU A 303 14.69 4.12 -16.97
N PHE A 304 15.26 4.25 -15.76
CA PHE A 304 14.77 5.09 -14.66
C PHE A 304 15.42 6.47 -14.56
N GLU A 305 16.23 6.89 -15.54
CA GLU A 305 16.97 8.17 -15.49
C GLU A 305 16.08 9.39 -15.20
N THR A 306 14.84 9.40 -15.69
CA THR A 306 13.88 10.48 -15.50
C THR A 306 12.90 10.27 -14.34
N ALA A 307 12.93 9.09 -13.71
CA ALA A 307 12.00 8.68 -12.67
C ALA A 307 12.34 9.33 -11.32
N HIS A 308 11.32 9.55 -10.50
CA HIS A 308 11.49 10.08 -9.15
C HIS A 308 11.44 8.96 -8.11
N PHE A 309 12.51 8.78 -7.34
CA PHE A 309 12.55 7.75 -6.31
C PHE A 309 12.02 8.26 -4.97
N ILE A 310 11.11 7.49 -4.37
CA ILE A 310 10.59 7.72 -3.02
C ILE A 310 11.34 6.78 -2.08
N HIS A 311 12.18 7.35 -1.20
CA HIS A 311 13.09 6.58 -0.34
C HIS A 311 12.58 6.44 1.09
N GLU A 312 11.72 7.35 1.52
CA GLU A 312 11.14 7.37 2.87
C GLU A 312 10.22 6.15 3.06
N LYS A 313 10.47 5.36 4.10
CA LYS A 313 9.59 4.23 4.47
C LYS A 313 8.30 4.68 5.16
N THR A 314 8.32 5.90 5.71
CA THR A 314 7.23 6.53 6.47
C THR A 314 7.03 7.96 5.98
N ILE A 315 6.39 8.14 4.83
CA ILE A 315 5.99 9.46 4.32
C ILE A 315 4.66 9.90 4.96
N SER A 316 4.50 11.20 5.24
CA SER A 316 3.21 11.76 5.64
C SER A 316 2.29 11.97 4.42
N LYS A 317 0.97 12.04 4.65
CA LYS A 317 0.00 12.32 3.57
C LYS A 317 0.34 13.64 2.88
N ASN A 318 0.58 14.70 3.66
CA ASN A 318 0.97 16.01 3.13
C ASN A 318 2.20 15.98 2.21
N ASN A 319 3.24 15.23 2.60
CA ASN A 319 4.45 15.12 1.80
C ASN A 319 4.23 14.27 0.55
N LEU A 320 3.48 13.16 0.67
CA LEU A 320 3.14 12.32 -0.47
C LEU A 320 2.32 13.09 -1.51
N VAL A 321 1.35 13.88 -1.08
CA VAL A 321 0.52 14.70 -1.97
C VAL A 321 1.35 15.73 -2.70
N LYS A 322 2.21 16.46 -1.99
CA LYS A 322 3.14 17.41 -2.61
C LYS A 322 4.03 16.72 -3.64
N LEU A 323 4.53 15.53 -3.30
CA LEU A 323 5.40 14.74 -4.17
C LEU A 323 4.68 14.26 -5.43
N LEU A 324 3.42 13.82 -5.31
CA LEU A 324 2.58 13.37 -6.43
C LEU A 324 1.93 14.53 -7.22
N LYS A 325 2.02 15.78 -6.74
CA LYS A 325 1.62 17.00 -7.48
C LYS A 325 2.71 17.49 -8.45
N HIS A 326 3.94 16.97 -8.38
CA HIS A 326 5.01 17.33 -9.32
C HIS A 326 4.73 16.83 -10.74
N ASP A 327 5.30 17.50 -11.76
CA ASP A 327 5.16 17.15 -13.19
C ASP A 327 5.89 15.85 -13.60
N LYS A 328 6.16 14.95 -12.66
CA LYS A 328 6.79 13.66 -12.92
C LYS A 328 5.70 12.62 -13.19
N ASN A 329 5.88 11.86 -14.27
CA ASN A 329 4.94 10.82 -14.65
C ASN A 329 5.39 9.41 -14.22
N ILE A 330 6.62 9.25 -13.71
CA ILE A 330 7.15 7.97 -13.26
C ILE A 330 7.81 8.14 -11.90
N TYR A 331 7.35 7.34 -10.94
CA TYR A 331 7.88 7.24 -9.59
C TYR A 331 8.37 5.82 -9.32
N VAL A 332 9.36 5.66 -8.45
CA VAL A 332 9.83 4.34 -8.00
C VAL A 332 9.77 4.28 -6.48
N VAL A 333 9.18 3.22 -5.94
CA VAL A 333 9.05 3.01 -4.50
C VAL A 333 9.35 1.56 -4.13
N SER A 334 9.81 1.35 -2.90
CA SER A 334 9.91 0.02 -2.33
C SER A 334 8.62 -0.37 -1.61
N ASP A 335 8.16 -1.60 -1.81
CA ASP A 335 7.09 -2.17 -1.00
C ASP A 335 7.50 -2.42 0.45
N GLY A 336 8.79 -2.28 0.80
CA GLY A 336 9.33 -2.47 2.14
C GLY A 336 9.64 -3.93 2.49
N THR A 337 9.37 -4.86 1.57
CA THR A 337 9.48 -6.30 1.81
C THR A 337 10.61 -6.92 1.00
N SER A 338 11.02 -8.12 1.41
CA SER A 338 11.95 -8.97 0.66
C SER A 338 11.38 -10.38 0.54
N GLU A 339 10.09 -10.44 0.22
CA GLU A 339 9.28 -11.64 0.06
C GLU A 339 8.20 -11.38 -0.99
N ASP A 340 7.37 -12.38 -1.28
CA ASP A 340 6.14 -12.15 -2.03
C ASP A 340 5.26 -11.09 -1.39
N LEU A 341 4.40 -10.43 -2.20
CA LEU A 341 3.53 -9.36 -1.72
C LEU A 341 2.78 -9.79 -0.44
N ASN A 342 2.96 -9.02 0.62
CA ASN A 342 2.31 -9.25 1.89
C ASN A 342 1.91 -7.90 2.48
N LEU A 343 0.64 -7.52 2.27
CA LEU A 343 0.12 -6.20 2.67
C LEU A 343 0.16 -5.97 4.19
N LEU A 344 0.41 -7.00 5.00
CA LEU A 344 0.64 -6.86 6.44
C LEU A 344 2.07 -6.39 6.76
N LEU A 345 3.03 -6.55 5.86
CA LEU A 345 4.46 -6.29 6.10
C LEU A 345 5.03 -5.16 5.23
N VAL A 346 4.20 -4.55 4.39
CA VAL A 346 4.63 -3.46 3.52
C VAL A 346 4.96 -2.19 4.31
N SER A 347 5.77 -1.32 3.70
CA SER A 347 6.08 -0.01 4.27
C SER A 347 4.82 0.86 4.40
N THR A 348 4.84 1.78 5.37
CA THR A 348 3.83 2.82 5.53
C THR A 348 3.65 3.63 4.25
N THR A 349 4.77 4.02 3.63
CA THR A 349 4.75 4.75 2.36
C THR A 349 4.03 3.98 1.25
N PHE A 350 4.30 2.69 1.10
CA PHE A 350 3.61 1.85 0.13
C PHE A 350 2.11 1.79 0.42
N SER A 351 1.70 1.58 1.68
CA SER A 351 0.28 1.53 2.04
C SER A 351 -0.47 2.83 1.74
N ARG A 352 0.16 3.99 1.98
CA ARG A 352 -0.40 5.29 1.63
C ARG A 352 -0.48 5.47 0.12
N ILE A 353 0.56 5.11 -0.62
CA ILE A 353 0.52 5.16 -2.09
C ILE A 353 -0.63 4.32 -2.62
N PHE A 354 -0.82 3.09 -2.10
CA PHE A 354 -1.92 2.23 -2.49
C PHE A 354 -3.28 2.91 -2.26
N LYS A 355 -3.47 3.63 -1.14
CA LYS A 355 -4.69 4.40 -0.88
C LYS A 355 -4.89 5.54 -1.89
N GLU A 356 -3.81 6.20 -2.32
CA GLU A 356 -3.86 7.45 -3.10
C GLU A 356 -3.88 7.26 -4.63
N VAL A 357 -3.69 6.03 -5.13
CA VAL A 357 -3.78 5.72 -6.56
C VAL A 357 -5.22 5.43 -7.00
N ASP A 358 -5.49 5.59 -8.29
CA ASP A 358 -6.78 5.29 -8.90
C ASP A 358 -6.95 3.80 -9.22
N CYS A 359 -5.83 3.10 -9.44
CA CYS A 359 -5.80 1.67 -9.74
C CYS A 359 -4.45 1.04 -9.36
N VAL A 360 -4.49 -0.24 -9.00
CA VAL A 360 -3.30 -1.08 -8.80
C VAL A 360 -3.20 -2.11 -9.92
N VAL A 361 -2.08 -2.13 -10.62
CA VAL A 361 -1.75 -3.15 -11.62
C VAL A 361 -0.69 -4.07 -11.04
N SER A 362 -0.97 -5.36 -11.03
CA SER A 362 -0.13 -6.42 -10.48
C SER A 362 0.32 -7.40 -11.55
N ARG A 363 1.49 -8.00 -11.33
CA ARG A 363 2.18 -8.87 -12.27
C ARG A 363 2.33 -10.28 -11.72
N GLY A 364 2.11 -11.27 -12.59
CA GLY A 364 2.41 -12.67 -12.30
C GLY A 364 1.36 -13.39 -11.44
N GLU A 365 1.48 -14.72 -11.45
CA GLU A 365 0.56 -15.66 -10.80
C GLU A 365 0.63 -15.57 -9.27
N THR A 366 1.81 -15.27 -8.74
CA THR A 366 2.04 -15.17 -7.30
C THR A 366 1.28 -13.99 -6.68
N GLN A 367 1.20 -12.86 -7.38
CA GLN A 367 0.40 -11.72 -6.94
C GLN A 367 -1.10 -11.98 -7.15
N LYS A 368 -1.46 -12.65 -8.25
CA LYS A 368 -2.84 -13.08 -8.54
C LYS A 368 -3.46 -13.87 -7.38
N LYS A 369 -2.73 -14.86 -6.86
CA LYS A 369 -3.19 -15.69 -5.74
C LYS A 369 -3.58 -14.89 -4.49
N ARG A 370 -3.04 -13.68 -4.31
CA ARG A 370 -3.27 -12.84 -3.12
C ARG A 370 -4.32 -11.77 -3.35
N LEU A 371 -4.33 -11.20 -4.55
CA LEU A 371 -5.16 -10.05 -4.90
C LEU A 371 -6.47 -10.45 -5.62
N ILE A 372 -6.48 -11.58 -6.33
CA ILE A 372 -7.63 -12.05 -7.11
C ILE A 372 -8.23 -13.31 -6.47
N ASP A 373 -7.43 -14.32 -6.17
CA ASP A 373 -7.92 -15.63 -5.70
C ASP A 373 -8.20 -15.69 -4.17
N SER A 374 -8.30 -14.53 -3.54
CA SER A 374 -8.77 -14.36 -2.16
C SER A 374 -10.14 -13.68 -2.17
N HIS A 375 -10.98 -13.94 -1.17
CA HIS A 375 -12.27 -13.28 -1.04
C HIS A 375 -12.14 -11.79 -0.68
N PHE A 376 -11.04 -11.38 -0.02
CA PHE A 376 -10.82 -10.00 0.44
C PHE A 376 -11.03 -8.96 -0.65
N GLN A 377 -11.82 -7.93 -0.37
CA GLN A 377 -11.95 -6.77 -1.24
C GLN A 377 -10.90 -5.72 -0.88
N PHE A 378 -10.61 -4.83 -1.83
CA PHE A 378 -9.57 -3.81 -1.71
C PHE A 378 -10.18 -2.41 -1.76
N THR A 379 -9.43 -1.43 -1.24
CA THR A 379 -9.79 -0.02 -1.30
C THR A 379 -9.68 0.54 -2.72
N GLN A 380 -8.87 -0.10 -3.57
CA GLN A 380 -8.66 0.30 -4.96
C GLN A 380 -9.00 -0.81 -5.96
N ASP A 381 -9.24 -0.38 -7.20
CA ASP A 381 -9.42 -1.26 -8.34
C ASP A 381 -8.13 -2.06 -8.56
N ILE A 382 -8.24 -3.39 -8.67
CA ILE A 382 -7.07 -4.26 -8.88
C ILE A 382 -7.15 -4.91 -10.26
N ILE A 383 -6.09 -4.74 -11.03
CA ILE A 383 -5.86 -5.46 -12.28
C ILE A 383 -4.66 -6.37 -12.10
N ASN A 384 -4.79 -7.63 -12.47
CA ASN A 384 -3.67 -8.57 -12.52
C ASN A 384 -3.42 -9.00 -13.97
N ILE A 385 -2.15 -8.94 -14.37
CA ILE A 385 -1.67 -9.45 -15.65
C ILE A 385 -0.80 -10.67 -15.37
N SER A 386 -1.24 -11.84 -15.84
CA SER A 386 -0.58 -13.12 -15.58
C SER A 386 -0.71 -14.07 -16.77
N LEU A 387 0.04 -15.17 -16.71
CA LEU A 387 -0.02 -16.23 -17.71
C LEU A 387 -0.74 -17.45 -17.17
N GLU A 388 -1.90 -17.75 -17.74
CA GLU A 388 -2.64 -18.97 -17.45
C GLU A 388 -2.52 -19.95 -18.61
N LYS A 389 -1.93 -21.13 -18.36
CA LYS A 389 -1.75 -22.17 -19.39
C LYS A 389 -1.11 -21.63 -20.67
N LYS A 390 -0.12 -20.73 -20.52
CA LYS A 390 0.59 -20.01 -21.61
C LYS A 390 -0.26 -19.00 -22.40
N ALA A 391 -1.45 -18.63 -21.90
CA ALA A 391 -2.27 -17.56 -22.46
C ALA A 391 -2.23 -16.33 -21.55
N LEU A 392 -2.06 -15.16 -22.16
CA LEU A 392 -2.13 -13.88 -21.46
C LEU A 392 -3.53 -13.68 -20.89
N THR A 393 -3.61 -13.48 -19.59
CA THR A 393 -4.88 -13.27 -18.89
C THR A 393 -4.79 -11.97 -18.09
N VAL A 394 -5.77 -11.09 -18.31
CA VAL A 394 -5.94 -9.84 -17.58
C VAL A 394 -7.21 -9.97 -16.75
N THR A 395 -7.04 -10.05 -15.43
CA THR A 395 -8.16 -10.20 -14.50
C THR A 395 -8.39 -8.89 -13.76
N TYR A 396 -9.64 -8.48 -13.63
CA TYR A 396 -10.05 -7.29 -12.89
C TYR A 396 -10.89 -7.67 -11.68
N LYS A 397 -10.52 -7.11 -10.53
CA LYS A 397 -11.29 -7.14 -9.29
C LYS A 397 -11.62 -5.68 -8.91
N PRO A 398 -12.89 -5.30 -8.88
CA PRO A 398 -13.28 -3.94 -8.54
C PRO A 398 -12.95 -3.61 -7.08
N ARG A 399 -12.75 -2.33 -6.78
CA ARG A 399 -12.73 -1.87 -5.38
C ARG A 399 -14.06 -2.16 -4.69
N HIS A 400 -14.02 -2.25 -3.36
CA HIS A 400 -15.24 -2.44 -2.57
C HIS A 400 -16.22 -1.25 -2.78
N PRO A 401 -17.51 -1.49 -3.05
CA PRO A 401 -18.48 -0.42 -3.37
C PRO A 401 -18.71 0.56 -2.21
N ASP A 402 -18.62 0.09 -0.97
CA ASP A 402 -18.80 0.93 0.23
C ASP A 402 -17.53 1.70 0.64
N PHE A 403 -16.42 1.54 -0.09
CA PHE A 403 -15.21 2.32 0.18
C PHE A 403 -15.38 3.75 -0.34
N ILE A 404 -15.30 4.71 0.58
CA ILE A 404 -15.39 6.14 0.28
C ILE A 404 -13.97 6.71 0.26
N GLN A 405 -13.53 7.17 -0.91
CA GLN A 405 -12.25 7.85 -1.06
C GLN A 405 -12.47 9.36 -1.07
N PHE A 406 -11.92 10.05 -0.07
CA PHE A 406 -11.90 11.51 -0.03
C PHE A 406 -10.76 12.04 -0.91
N SER A 407 -11.11 12.78 -1.96
CA SER A 407 -10.11 13.45 -2.80
C SER A 407 -9.47 14.60 -2.04
N HIS A 408 -8.25 14.98 -2.44
CA HIS A 408 -7.58 16.13 -1.85
C HIS A 408 -8.34 17.43 -2.07
N GLU A 409 -8.96 17.57 -3.24
CA GLU A 409 -9.78 18.75 -3.57
C GLU A 409 -10.99 18.84 -2.63
N GLN A 410 -11.67 17.72 -2.38
CA GLN A 410 -12.77 17.67 -1.41
C GLN A 410 -12.31 18.06 0.00
N LEU A 411 -11.18 17.52 0.46
CA LEU A 411 -10.62 17.87 1.78
C LEU A 411 -10.19 19.34 1.85
N GLU A 412 -9.61 19.88 0.77
CA GLU A 412 -9.25 21.30 0.64
C GLU A 412 -10.49 22.20 0.63
N GLU A 413 -11.58 21.81 -0.05
CA GLU A 413 -12.86 22.52 -0.05
C GLU A 413 -13.48 22.58 1.34
N VAL A 414 -13.51 21.47 2.07
CA VAL A 414 -13.99 21.43 3.46
C VAL A 414 -13.13 22.33 4.35
N ALA A 415 -11.80 22.26 4.21
CA ALA A 415 -10.89 23.13 4.95
C ALA A 415 -11.14 24.62 4.64
N ASN A 416 -11.31 24.98 3.37
CA ASN A 416 -11.56 26.35 2.94
C ASN A 416 -12.90 26.89 3.46
N LYS A 417 -13.94 26.04 3.50
CA LYS A 417 -15.23 26.41 4.10
C LYS A 417 -15.08 26.76 5.58
N ILE A 418 -14.35 25.96 6.35
CA ILE A 418 -14.06 26.23 7.77
C ILE A 418 -13.25 27.53 7.90
N ILE A 419 -12.30 27.77 7.01
CA ILE A 419 -11.52 29.01 6.96
C ILE A 419 -12.41 30.24 6.69
N ASP A 420 -13.38 30.13 5.80
CA ASP A 420 -14.30 31.23 5.51
C ASP A 420 -15.28 31.51 6.65
N GLU A 421 -15.68 30.49 7.41
CA GLU A 421 -16.41 30.65 8.67
C GLU A 421 -15.57 31.42 9.70
N MET A 422 -14.29 31.06 9.88
CA MET A 422 -13.36 31.80 10.75
C MET A 422 -13.20 33.26 10.34
N LYS A 423 -13.00 33.52 9.04
CA LYS A 423 -12.90 34.88 8.51
C LYS A 423 -14.15 35.69 8.82
N THR A 424 -15.32 35.07 8.66
CA THR A 424 -16.62 35.70 8.92
C THR A 424 -16.78 36.02 10.41
N ALA A 425 -16.39 35.10 11.30
CA ALA A 425 -16.38 35.32 12.73
C ALA A 425 -15.47 36.49 13.14
N ARG A 426 -14.23 36.53 12.64
CA ARG A 426 -13.30 37.66 12.91
C ARG A 426 -13.84 38.99 12.39
N LYS A 427 -14.46 39.02 11.20
CA LYS A 427 -15.11 40.23 10.66
C LYS A 427 -16.25 40.75 11.54
N LYS A 428 -16.90 39.86 12.31
CA LYS A 428 -17.94 40.20 13.30
C LYS A 428 -17.35 40.61 14.65
N GLY A 429 -16.03 40.70 14.79
CA GLY A 429 -15.35 41.03 16.05
C GLY A 429 -15.23 39.84 17.02
N MET A 430 -15.58 38.62 16.59
CA MET A 430 -15.47 37.43 17.44
C MET A 430 -14.02 36.95 17.53
N THR A 431 -13.66 36.41 18.69
CA THR A 431 -12.39 35.71 18.92
C THR A 431 -12.51 34.27 18.42
N VAL A 432 -11.59 33.83 17.57
CA VAL A 432 -11.58 32.47 17.04
C VAL A 432 -10.70 31.57 17.91
N MET A 433 -11.30 30.52 18.46
CA MET A 433 -10.63 29.54 19.30
C MET A 433 -10.58 28.17 18.64
N PHE A 434 -9.39 27.59 18.54
CA PHE A 434 -9.23 26.18 18.19
C PHE A 434 -9.15 25.34 19.47
N TYR A 435 -10.12 24.45 19.66
CA TYR A 435 -10.18 23.57 20.84
C TYR A 435 -9.71 22.16 20.49
N SER A 436 -8.51 21.82 20.96
CA SER A 436 -7.84 20.53 20.77
C SER A 436 -8.02 19.65 22.01
N GLY A 437 -8.49 18.42 21.85
CA GLY A 437 -8.76 17.51 22.97
C GLY A 437 -8.48 16.04 22.66
N ILE A 438 -8.57 15.21 23.71
CA ILE A 438 -8.34 13.77 23.57
C ILE A 438 -9.50 13.17 22.77
N ILE A 439 -9.23 12.72 21.53
CA ILE A 439 -10.16 11.97 20.70
C ILE A 439 -9.44 10.71 20.22
N GLY A 440 -10.08 9.55 20.37
CA GLY A 440 -9.52 8.28 19.90
C GLY A 440 -8.42 7.69 20.80
N SER A 441 -7.64 8.49 21.51
CA SER A 441 -6.46 8.01 22.27
C SER A 441 -6.77 7.16 23.50
N ILE A 442 -8.05 7.08 23.92
CA ILE A 442 -8.51 6.14 24.94
C ILE A 442 -9.37 5.07 24.23
N PRO A 443 -8.88 3.81 24.16
CA PRO A 443 -9.57 2.75 23.44
C PRO A 443 -11.02 2.57 23.86
N GLY A 444 -11.94 2.51 22.89
CA GLY A 444 -13.37 2.30 23.14
C GLY A 444 -14.12 3.48 23.77
N LYS A 445 -13.51 4.68 23.87
CA LYS A 445 -14.11 5.86 24.53
C LYS A 445 -14.35 7.05 23.60
N ILE A 446 -14.42 6.85 22.28
CA ILE A 446 -14.60 7.94 21.31
C ILE A 446 -15.88 8.73 21.58
N ASP A 447 -17.02 8.07 21.84
CA ASP A 447 -18.28 8.77 22.09
C ASP A 447 -18.25 9.58 23.38
N VAL A 448 -17.57 9.05 24.41
CA VAL A 448 -17.36 9.75 25.68
C VAL A 448 -16.46 10.98 25.46
N ALA A 449 -15.39 10.83 24.69
CA ALA A 449 -14.50 11.92 24.32
C ALA A 449 -15.24 13.04 23.59
N LYS A 450 -16.02 12.70 22.54
CA LYS A 450 -16.85 13.65 21.80
C LYS A 450 -17.83 14.37 22.74
N LYS A 451 -18.48 13.64 23.65
CA LYS A 451 -19.45 14.20 24.59
C LYS A 451 -18.82 15.17 25.59
N ILE A 452 -17.69 14.81 26.19
CA ILE A 452 -16.92 15.67 27.10
C ILE A 452 -16.53 16.96 26.38
N MET A 453 -15.93 16.86 25.19
CA MET A 453 -15.53 18.03 24.42
C MET A 453 -16.70 18.94 24.07
N SER A 454 -17.80 18.39 23.57
CA SER A 454 -19.00 19.19 23.26
C SER A 454 -19.57 19.88 24.49
N THR A 455 -19.63 19.19 25.64
CA THR A 455 -20.12 19.77 26.90
C THR A 455 -19.26 20.96 27.34
N PHE A 456 -17.94 20.82 27.27
CA PHE A 456 -17.03 21.91 27.64
C PHE A 456 -17.15 23.11 26.69
N ILE A 457 -17.29 22.84 25.39
CA ILE A 457 -17.48 23.88 24.38
C ILE A 457 -18.76 24.66 24.63
N ASP A 458 -19.86 23.98 24.96
CA ASP A 458 -21.12 24.63 25.30
C ASP A 458 -20.99 25.50 26.55
N HIS A 459 -20.21 25.05 27.54
CA HIS A 459 -19.87 25.85 28.72
C HIS A 459 -19.04 27.10 28.37
N LEU A 460 -18.05 26.99 27.47
CA LEU A 460 -17.28 28.14 27.01
C LEU A 460 -18.14 29.17 26.26
N TYR A 461 -19.10 28.72 25.45
CA TYR A 461 -20.06 29.61 24.80
C TYR A 461 -20.96 30.35 25.81
N GLN A 462 -21.28 29.74 26.95
CA GLN A 462 -22.06 30.40 28.01
C GLN A 462 -21.25 31.45 28.78
N GLN A 463 -19.93 31.28 28.86
CA GLN A 463 -19.05 32.21 29.57
C GLN A 463 -18.61 33.42 28.74
N SER A 464 -18.61 33.30 27.40
CA SER A 464 -18.06 34.33 26.51
C SER A 464 -19.00 34.61 25.33
N ALA A 465 -19.49 35.86 25.22
CA ALA A 465 -20.46 36.26 24.19
C ALA A 465 -19.87 36.31 22.77
N ASP A 466 -18.59 36.68 22.63
CA ASP A 466 -17.93 36.93 21.33
C ASP A 466 -16.89 35.87 20.98
N LEU A 467 -17.24 34.59 21.17
CA LEU A 467 -16.32 33.45 20.95
C LEU A 467 -16.81 32.55 19.80
N PHE A 468 -15.93 32.19 18.89
CA PHE A 468 -16.18 31.20 17.83
C PHE A 468 -15.23 30.01 17.99
N ILE A 469 -15.75 28.85 18.39
CA ILE A 469 -14.93 27.66 18.68
C ILE A 469 -14.96 26.67 17.52
N ILE A 470 -13.78 26.28 17.07
CA ILE A 470 -13.57 25.20 16.11
C ILE A 470 -13.17 23.95 16.87
N ASN A 471 -13.91 22.87 16.62
CA ASN A 471 -13.69 21.58 17.27
C ASN A 471 -13.54 20.48 16.22
N PRO A 472 -12.37 19.83 16.13
CA PRO A 472 -12.11 18.73 15.21
C PRO A 472 -13.13 17.59 15.24
N SER A 473 -13.70 17.28 16.41
CA SER A 473 -14.65 16.17 16.54
C SER A 473 -15.98 16.38 15.83
N LYS A 474 -16.33 17.62 15.44
CA LYS A 474 -17.59 17.94 14.75
C LYS A 474 -17.53 17.69 13.24
N TYR A 475 -16.33 17.50 12.67
CA TYR A 475 -16.11 17.36 11.22
C TYR A 475 -15.69 15.94 10.83
N TYR A 476 -16.09 14.95 11.63
CA TYR A 476 -15.85 13.55 11.32
C TYR A 476 -16.94 13.02 10.38
N GLU A 477 -16.60 12.73 9.13
CA GLU A 477 -17.51 12.09 8.18
C GLU A 477 -17.20 10.59 8.07
N PRO A 478 -18.23 9.74 7.90
CA PRO A 478 -18.02 8.33 7.60
C PRO A 478 -17.10 8.14 6.39
N GLY A 479 -16.06 7.32 6.56
CA GLY A 479 -15.06 7.05 5.52
C GLY A 479 -13.78 7.89 5.61
N MET A 480 -13.76 8.98 6.40
CA MET A 480 -12.52 9.71 6.68
C MET A 480 -11.66 8.95 7.69
N ASP A 481 -10.39 8.74 7.36
CA ASP A 481 -9.41 8.22 8.30
C ASP A 481 -8.62 9.34 9.02
N ALA A 482 -7.74 8.93 9.94
CA ALA A 482 -6.91 9.86 10.70
C ALA A 482 -5.98 10.69 9.79
N ASP A 483 -5.51 10.15 8.66
CA ASP A 483 -4.65 10.89 7.73
C ASP A 483 -5.42 11.95 6.95
N ASP A 484 -6.64 11.65 6.54
CA ASP A 484 -7.55 12.59 5.86
C ASP A 484 -7.87 13.79 6.76
N LEU A 485 -8.23 13.50 8.01
CA LEU A 485 -8.51 14.53 9.01
C LEU A 485 -7.27 15.37 9.31
N MET A 486 -6.12 14.74 9.53
CA MET A 486 -4.87 15.47 9.80
C MET A 486 -4.46 16.34 8.61
N TYR A 487 -4.66 15.88 7.36
CA TYR A 487 -4.41 16.66 6.15
C TYR A 487 -5.28 17.92 6.12
N MET A 488 -6.60 17.75 6.27
CA MET A 488 -7.57 18.85 6.27
C MET A 488 -7.30 19.84 7.40
N TRP A 489 -7.10 19.34 8.62
CA TRP A 489 -6.88 20.18 9.81
C TRP A 489 -5.59 20.97 9.74
N GLU A 490 -4.51 20.42 9.18
CA GLU A 490 -3.26 21.17 9.03
C GLU A 490 -3.45 22.41 8.11
N ILE A 491 -4.32 22.32 7.08
CA ILE A 491 -4.67 23.48 6.24
C ILE A 491 -5.40 24.54 7.06
N VAL A 492 -6.44 24.15 7.78
CA VAL A 492 -7.26 25.05 8.63
C VAL A 492 -6.39 25.71 9.71
N GLN A 493 -5.58 24.93 10.40
CA GLN A 493 -4.72 25.37 11.50
C GLN A 493 -3.64 26.36 11.06
N ARG A 494 -3.14 26.22 9.82
CA ARG A 494 -2.11 27.12 9.26
C ARG A 494 -2.69 28.38 8.59
N SER A 495 -4.00 28.57 8.62
CA SER A 495 -4.68 29.71 7.98
C SER A 495 -4.52 31.06 8.69
N THR A 496 -3.87 31.10 9.87
CA THR A 496 -3.59 32.31 10.68
C THR A 496 -4.80 33.04 11.27
N TYR A 497 -6.00 32.48 11.14
CA TYR A 497 -7.23 33.06 11.70
C TYR A 497 -7.55 32.61 13.14
N ILE A 498 -6.68 31.81 13.76
CA ILE A 498 -6.84 31.34 15.14
C ILE A 498 -6.24 32.40 16.07
N ASP A 499 -7.05 32.94 16.98
CA ASP A 499 -6.61 33.89 18.01
C ASP A 499 -6.21 33.15 19.31
N ILE A 500 -6.91 32.07 19.63
CA ILE A 500 -6.64 31.23 20.81
C ILE A 500 -6.54 29.76 20.40
N TRP A 501 -5.43 29.11 20.73
CA TRP A 501 -5.31 27.67 20.65
C TRP A 501 -5.39 27.08 22.06
N ARG A 502 -6.50 26.40 22.37
CA ARG A 502 -6.72 25.77 23.67
C ARG A 502 -6.56 24.27 23.56
N PHE A 503 -5.60 23.73 24.30
CA PHE A 503 -5.42 22.32 24.53
C PHE A 503 -6.14 21.89 25.81
N GLN A 504 -6.98 20.86 25.71
CA GLN A 504 -7.81 20.33 26.78
C GLN A 504 -6.95 19.93 27.98
N THR A 505 -7.26 20.51 29.15
CA THR A 505 -6.59 20.19 30.41
C THR A 505 -7.35 19.09 31.17
N SER A 506 -6.74 18.57 32.25
CA SER A 506 -7.45 17.68 33.18
C SER A 506 -8.64 18.36 33.85
N ASP A 507 -8.54 19.67 34.03
CA ASP A 507 -9.57 20.48 34.66
C ASP A 507 -10.74 20.66 33.70
N ASP A 508 -10.48 20.89 32.40
CA ASP A 508 -11.51 20.93 31.36
C ASP A 508 -12.31 19.61 31.33
N ILE A 509 -11.62 18.47 31.43
CA ILE A 509 -12.25 17.14 31.48
C ILE A 509 -13.08 16.97 32.75
N SER A 510 -12.54 17.37 33.90
CA SER A 510 -13.21 17.26 35.19
C SER A 510 -14.47 18.13 35.25
N GLU A 511 -14.38 19.36 34.75
CA GLU A 511 -15.50 20.29 34.62
C GLU A 511 -16.58 19.73 33.72
N SER A 512 -16.20 19.16 32.56
CA SER A 512 -17.15 18.51 31.65
C SER A 512 -17.93 17.37 32.31
N PHE A 513 -17.26 16.54 33.12
CA PHE A 513 -17.92 15.47 33.87
C PHE A 513 -18.85 16.02 34.95
N SER A 514 -18.43 17.09 35.64
CA SER A 514 -19.25 17.81 36.61
C SER A 514 -20.53 18.36 35.98
N LEU A 515 -20.43 19.05 34.83
CA LEU A 515 -21.57 19.55 34.05
C LEU A 515 -22.51 18.44 33.57
N LEU A 516 -21.99 17.23 33.37
CA LEU A 516 -22.78 16.04 33.04
C LEU A 516 -23.37 15.32 34.27
N ASN A 517 -23.18 15.85 35.48
CA ASN A 517 -23.54 15.22 36.76
C ASN A 517 -22.95 13.81 36.90
N LYS A 518 -21.70 13.61 36.47
CA LYS A 518 -20.98 12.33 36.54
C LYS A 518 -19.64 12.48 37.23
N LYS A 519 -19.21 11.43 37.92
CA LYS A 519 -17.83 11.34 38.43
C LYS A 519 -16.88 11.03 37.27
N VAL A 520 -15.67 11.59 37.32
CA VAL A 520 -14.60 11.29 36.36
C VAL A 520 -14.24 9.79 36.47
N PRO A 521 -14.41 8.99 35.42
CA PRO A 521 -14.05 7.58 35.43
C PRO A 521 -12.54 7.39 35.59
N PRO A 522 -12.07 6.29 36.20
CA PRO A 522 -10.64 6.02 36.39
C PRO A 522 -9.81 6.14 35.12
N GLU A 523 -10.38 5.75 33.97
CA GLU A 523 -9.67 5.86 32.68
C GLU A 523 -9.41 7.30 32.22
N TRP A 524 -10.03 8.31 32.82
CA TRP A 524 -9.93 9.74 32.46
C TRP A 524 -9.22 10.59 33.51
N ILE A 525 -9.03 10.07 34.73
CA ILE A 525 -8.41 10.82 35.84
C ILE A 525 -7.00 11.26 35.47
N GLY A 526 -6.72 12.55 35.63
CA GLY A 526 -5.40 13.14 35.40
C GLY A 526 -4.94 13.12 33.93
N LYS A 527 -5.83 12.77 33.00
CA LYS A 527 -5.54 12.85 31.57
C LYS A 527 -5.85 14.25 31.05
N ASP A 528 -5.06 14.65 30.06
CA ASP A 528 -5.20 15.91 29.33
C ASP A 528 -4.80 15.65 27.86
N SER A 529 -4.79 16.69 27.04
CA SER A 529 -4.41 16.61 25.63
C SER A 529 -3.02 15.99 25.39
N THR A 530 -2.11 15.96 26.36
CA THR A 530 -0.77 15.32 26.18
C THR A 530 -0.85 13.81 26.03
N TYR A 531 -2.02 13.21 26.32
CA TYR A 531 -2.33 11.81 26.08
C TYR A 531 -2.78 11.52 24.64
N SER A 532 -2.80 12.54 23.78
CA SER A 532 -3.18 12.45 22.37
C SER A 532 -2.01 12.78 21.45
N THR A 533 -1.66 11.83 20.58
CA THR A 533 -0.67 11.99 19.50
C THR A 533 -1.10 13.05 18.49
N GLY A 534 -2.40 13.24 18.31
CA GLY A 534 -2.97 14.35 17.54
C GLY A 534 -2.62 15.68 18.14
N CYS A 535 -2.92 15.85 19.42
CA CYS A 535 -2.60 17.08 20.13
C CYS A 535 -1.09 17.34 20.16
N THR A 536 -0.23 16.30 20.16
CA THR A 536 1.22 16.47 20.01
C THR A 536 1.61 17.05 18.64
N LYS A 537 1.01 16.57 17.53
CA LYS A 537 1.22 17.16 16.19
C LYS A 537 0.69 18.59 16.13
N GLU A 538 -0.51 18.80 16.63
CA GLU A 538 -1.16 20.11 16.69
C GLU A 538 -0.36 21.11 17.51
N MET A 539 0.25 20.71 18.63
CA MET A 539 1.14 21.56 19.43
C MET A 539 2.36 22.04 18.63
N ARG A 540 2.95 21.18 17.78
CA ARG A 540 4.04 21.59 16.88
C ARG A 540 3.56 22.63 15.87
N ILE A 541 2.39 22.41 15.26
CA ILE A 541 1.79 23.35 14.31
C ILE A 541 1.46 24.69 15.00
N ALA A 542 0.85 24.65 16.19
CA ALA A 542 0.48 25.81 16.97
C ALA A 542 1.70 26.69 17.30
N ARG A 543 2.85 26.09 17.65
CA ARG A 543 4.10 26.83 17.85
C ARG A 543 4.61 27.48 16.57
N ASP A 544 4.54 26.78 15.44
CA ASP A 544 4.96 27.33 14.14
C ASP A 544 4.07 28.50 13.71
N VAL A 545 2.76 28.41 13.97
CA VAL A 545 1.80 29.49 13.71
C VAL A 545 2.04 30.66 14.66
N GLN A 546 2.25 30.43 15.95
CA GLN A 546 2.52 31.48 16.94
C GLN A 546 3.80 32.27 16.61
N LYS A 547 4.82 31.61 16.06
CA LYS A 547 6.03 32.32 15.59
C LYS A 547 5.73 33.33 14.48
N LYS A 548 4.69 33.10 13.68
CA LYS A 548 4.25 33.98 12.59
C LYS A 548 3.17 34.97 13.03
N ASN A 549 2.42 34.64 14.08
CA ASN A 549 1.35 35.42 14.70
C ASN A 549 1.62 35.45 16.22
N PRO A 550 2.46 36.39 16.72
CA PRO A 550 2.84 36.44 18.12
C PRO A 550 1.69 36.77 19.09
N GLU A 551 0.62 37.39 18.58
CA GLU A 551 -0.58 37.73 19.34
C GLU A 551 -1.47 36.52 19.66
N MET A 552 -1.31 35.41 18.94
CA MET A 552 -2.03 34.16 19.21
C MET A 552 -1.67 33.58 20.58
N GLN A 553 -2.70 33.27 21.37
CA GLN A 553 -2.54 32.69 22.69
C GLN A 553 -2.52 31.16 22.63
N LEU A 554 -1.60 30.53 23.35
CA LEU A 554 -1.57 29.08 23.58
C LEU A 554 -1.98 28.81 25.03
N ILE A 555 -3.06 28.05 25.22
CA ILE A 555 -3.60 27.68 26.54
C ILE A 555 -3.58 26.16 26.67
N GLY A 556 -3.13 25.64 27.81
CA GLY A 556 -3.19 24.21 28.13
C GLY A 556 -1.90 23.70 28.79
N PRO A 557 -1.63 22.38 28.73
CA PRO A 557 -0.45 21.78 29.33
C PRO A 557 0.86 22.34 28.75
N SER A 558 1.95 22.27 29.51
CA SER A 558 3.27 22.72 29.05
C SER A 558 3.79 21.87 27.89
N TRP A 559 4.55 22.51 26.99
CA TRP A 559 5.10 21.88 25.79
C TRP A 559 5.90 20.60 26.07
N ASP A 560 6.73 20.58 27.12
CA ASP A 560 7.55 19.42 27.48
C ASP A 560 6.72 18.16 27.75
N LYS A 561 5.46 18.31 28.15
CA LYS A 561 4.56 17.18 28.42
C LYS A 561 4.09 16.50 27.14
N PHE A 562 3.99 17.23 26.02
CA PHE A 562 3.57 16.67 24.72
C PHE A 562 4.66 15.84 24.04
N MET A 563 5.94 16.10 24.35
CA MET A 563 7.08 15.46 23.70
C MET A 563 7.40 14.05 24.22
N ARG A 564 6.58 13.52 25.14
CA ARG A 564 6.72 12.16 25.67
C ARG A 564 6.18 11.07 24.74
N ARG A 565 5.43 11.45 23.69
CA ARG A 565 4.79 10.51 22.74
C ARG A 565 5.18 10.85 21.32
N ASN A 566 5.50 9.81 20.53
CA ASN A 566 5.77 9.93 19.10
C ASN A 566 4.48 9.87 18.28
N GLU A 567 4.59 10.00 16.96
CA GLU A 567 3.46 10.17 16.03
C GLU A 567 2.41 9.04 16.10
N TYR A 568 1.20 9.33 15.59
CA TYR A 568 0.14 8.32 15.39
C TYR A 568 0.66 7.03 14.77
N GLY A 569 0.11 5.90 15.21
CA GLY A 569 0.11 4.68 14.41
C GLY A 569 -0.54 4.97 13.06
N VAL A 570 0.01 4.43 11.98
CA VAL A 570 -0.44 4.71 10.61
C VAL A 570 -1.93 4.42 10.45
N GLY A 571 -2.72 5.42 10.05
CA GLY A 571 -4.18 5.32 9.90
C GLY A 571 -4.98 5.26 11.22
N SER A 572 -4.33 5.19 12.38
CA SER A 572 -4.97 5.00 13.67
C SER A 572 -5.30 6.30 14.39
N MET A 573 -6.45 6.32 15.08
CA MET A 573 -6.89 7.38 16.00
C MET A 573 -6.39 7.20 17.43
N TYR A 574 -5.71 6.08 17.74
CA TYR A 574 -5.18 5.77 19.07
C TYR A 574 -3.70 5.44 19.04
N ASP A 575 -3.06 5.63 20.18
CA ASP A 575 -1.63 5.40 20.39
C ASP A 575 -1.33 3.89 20.43
N GLN A 576 -0.45 3.42 19.55
CA GLN A 576 0.24 2.15 19.78
C GLN A 576 1.39 2.45 20.72
N ARG A 577 1.35 1.89 21.95
CA ARG A 577 2.53 1.88 22.81
C ARG A 577 3.70 1.32 22.01
N LEU A 578 4.63 2.17 21.63
CA LEU A 578 5.94 1.77 21.14
C LEU A 578 6.57 0.96 22.28
N ALA A 579 6.72 -0.34 22.08
CA ALA A 579 7.76 -1.06 22.79
C ALA A 579 9.08 -0.48 22.27
N ASP A 580 9.81 0.20 23.15
CA ASP A 580 11.09 0.83 22.84
C ASP A 580 12.07 -0.15 22.19
N SER A 581 12.90 0.37 21.28
CA SER A 581 14.10 -0.21 20.63
C SER A 581 13.90 -1.02 19.34
#